data_AF-A0A5D0TIA3-F1
#
_entry.id   AF-A0A5D0TIA3-F1
#
_cell.length_a   1.000
_cell.length_b   1.000
_cell.length_c   1.000
_cell.angle_alpha   90.00
_cell.angle_beta   90.00
_cell.angle_gamma   90.00
#
_symmetry.space_group_name_H-M   'P 1'
#
loop_
_entity.id
_entity.type
_entity.pdbx_description
1 polymer ?
#
loop_
_entity_poly.entity_id
_entity_poly.type
_entity_poly.pdbx_seq_one_letter_code
_entity_poly.pdbx_strand_id
1 'polypeptide(L)'
;MSAETGKKAKEIFREKMNEIDVLLSDIIITDYNGIELADEFKKIKPDLEVVLTSGYSNDKFIYSKIKEKGYSFIQKPFEIKEMLELIREKF
;
A
#
# COMPACT_ATOMS: atom_id res chain seq x y z
N MET A 1 -5.48 11.15 -5.16
CA MET A 1 -5.50 10.48 -6.48
C MET A 1 -5.85 9.01 -6.28
N SER A 2 -6.43 8.33 -7.28
CA SER A 2 -6.85 6.92 -7.17
C SER A 2 -6.63 6.16 -8.47
N ALA A 3 -6.49 4.83 -8.35
CA ALA A 3 -6.37 3.90 -9.46
C ALA A 3 -7.13 2.61 -9.13
N GLU A 4 -7.80 2.03 -10.12
CA GLU A 4 -8.56 0.77 -9.97
C GLU A 4 -7.74 -0.46 -10.40
N THR A 5 -6.59 -0.24 -11.05
CA THR A 5 -5.66 -1.27 -11.53
C THR A 5 -4.23 -0.88 -11.20
N GLY A 6 -3.37 -1.88 -10.98
CA GLY A 6 -1.94 -1.68 -10.78
C GLY A 6 -1.27 -1.05 -11.99
N LYS A 7 -1.69 -1.40 -13.23
CA LYS A 7 -1.22 -0.69 -14.43
C LYS A 7 -1.51 0.81 -14.36
N LYS A 8 -2.74 1.20 -13.97
CA LYS A 8 -3.08 2.62 -13.86
C LYS A 8 -2.35 3.30 -12.71
N ALA A 9 -2.15 2.60 -11.60
CA ALA A 9 -1.34 3.08 -10.48
C ALA A 9 0.11 3.36 -10.92
N LYS A 10 0.72 2.49 -11.73
CA LYS A 10 2.07 2.69 -12.28
C LYS A 10 2.16 3.92 -13.18
N GLU A 11 1.18 4.13 -14.05
CA GLU A 11 1.10 5.33 -14.91
C GLU A 11 1.06 6.61 -14.06
N ILE A 12 0.14 6.67 -13.09
CA ILE A 12 -0.02 7.82 -12.20
C ILE A 12 1.25 8.05 -11.38
N PHE A 13 1.83 6.99 -10.81
CA PHE A 13 3.04 7.10 -10.01
C PHE A 13 4.20 7.65 -10.85
N ARG A 14 4.38 7.17 -12.08
CA ARG A 14 5.47 7.64 -12.95
C ARG A 14 5.36 9.12 -13.31
N GLU A 15 4.14 9.63 -13.46
CA GLU A 15 3.89 11.04 -13.78
C GLU A 15 3.95 11.95 -12.54
N LYS A 16 3.57 11.43 -11.36
CA LYS A 16 3.28 12.25 -10.18
C LYS A 16 3.96 11.79 -8.88
N MET A 17 4.98 10.94 -8.94
CA MET A 17 5.65 10.39 -7.74
C MET A 17 6.12 11.47 -6.73
N ASN A 18 6.46 12.67 -7.21
CA ASN A 18 6.89 13.77 -6.36
C ASN A 18 5.74 14.39 -5.54
N GLU A 19 4.49 14.14 -5.92
CA GLU A 19 3.27 14.59 -5.22
C GLU A 19 2.65 13.48 -4.35
N ILE A 20 3.27 12.29 -4.30
CA ILE A 20 2.73 11.11 -3.62
C ILE A 20 3.62 10.76 -2.43
N ASP A 21 3.15 11.05 -1.23
CA ASP A 21 3.87 10.73 0.01
C ASP A 21 3.44 9.38 0.60
N VAL A 22 2.22 8.94 0.31
CA VAL A 22 1.64 7.68 0.81
C VAL A 22 1.03 6.87 -0.32
N LEU A 23 1.38 5.59 -0.36
CA LEU A 23 0.65 4.56 -1.09
C LEU A 23 -0.29 3.82 -0.14
N LEU A 24 -1.60 3.93 -0.40
CA LEU A 24 -2.61 3.05 0.19
C LEU A 24 -3.09 2.07 -0.89
N SER A 25 -2.89 0.76 -0.70
CA SER A 25 -3.26 -0.25 -1.70
C SER A 25 -3.86 -1.51 -1.09
N ASP A 26 -4.82 -2.11 -1.78
CA ASP A 26 -5.17 -3.51 -1.52
C ASP A 26 -3.99 -4.42 -1.89
N ILE A 27 -3.87 -5.56 -1.20
CA ILE A 27 -2.90 -6.62 -1.54
C ILE A 27 -3.31 -7.30 -2.84
N ILE A 28 -4.61 -7.53 -3.03
CA ILE A 28 -5.15 -8.13 -4.24
C ILE A 28 -5.78 -7.00 -5.04
N ILE A 29 -5.06 -6.50 -6.03
CA ILE A 29 -5.56 -5.53 -7.02
C ILE A 29 -5.66 -6.25 -8.37
N THR A 30 -6.64 -5.89 -9.19
CA THR A 30 -7.10 -6.63 -10.38
C THR A 30 -6.01 -7.32 -11.21
N ASP A 31 -4.94 -6.62 -11.55
CA ASP A 31 -3.86 -7.03 -12.45
C ASP A 31 -2.47 -7.10 -11.80
N TYR A 32 -2.36 -6.87 -10.48
CA TYR A 32 -1.09 -6.85 -9.75
C TYR A 32 -1.21 -7.36 -8.31
N ASN A 33 -0.08 -7.76 -7.73
CA ASN A 33 0.03 -7.91 -6.29
C ASN A 33 0.43 -6.57 -5.66
N GLY A 34 -0.34 -6.08 -4.69
CA GLY A 34 -0.08 -4.80 -4.02
C GLY A 34 1.26 -4.75 -3.27
N ILE A 35 1.77 -5.88 -2.78
CA ILE A 35 3.08 -5.98 -2.15
C ILE A 35 4.19 -5.75 -3.19
N GLU A 36 4.07 -6.39 -4.35
CA GLU A 36 5.04 -6.24 -5.44
C GLU A 36 5.02 -4.82 -6.01
N LEU A 37 3.82 -4.25 -6.16
CA LEU A 37 3.64 -2.86 -6.59
C LEU A 37 4.31 -1.88 -5.61
N ALA A 38 4.12 -2.09 -4.31
CA ALA A 38 4.77 -1.29 -3.27
C ALA A 38 6.31 -1.43 -3.32
N ASP A 39 6.83 -2.64 -3.51
CA ASP A 39 8.27 -2.88 -3.66
C ASP A 39 8.85 -2.12 -4.87
N GLU A 40 8.14 -2.15 -6.01
CA GLU A 40 8.56 -1.41 -7.20
C GLU A 40 8.57 0.10 -6.96
N PHE A 41 7.56 0.64 -6.28
CA PHE A 41 7.48 2.07 -5.99
C PHE A 41 8.54 2.51 -4.97
N LYS A 42 8.76 1.75 -3.91
CA LYS A 42 9.82 2.01 -2.91
C LYS A 42 11.22 1.97 -3.50
N LYS A 43 11.48 1.16 -4.54
CA LYS A 43 12.77 1.19 -5.26
C LYS A 43 13.03 2.52 -5.97
N ILE A 44 11.96 3.19 -6.42
CA ILE A 44 12.03 4.47 -7.13
C ILE A 44 12.00 5.63 -6.14
N LYS A 45 11.13 5.56 -5.13
CA LYS A 45 10.94 6.56 -4.07
C LYS A 45 11.09 5.89 -2.69
N PRO A 46 12.32 5.80 -2.14
CA PRO A 46 12.58 5.11 -0.87
C PRO A 46 11.83 5.67 0.34
N ASP A 47 11.50 6.97 0.30
CA ASP A 47 10.75 7.73 1.30
C ASP A 47 9.23 7.58 1.19
N LEU A 48 8.70 6.91 0.16
CA LEU A 48 7.26 6.69 -0.01
C LEU A 48 6.69 5.85 1.14
N GLU A 49 5.78 6.37 1.95
CA GLU A 49 5.12 5.56 2.98
C GLU A 49 4.13 4.57 2.36
N VAL A 50 4.08 3.34 2.89
CA VAL A 50 3.26 2.26 2.34
C VAL A 50 2.31 1.71 3.41
N VAL A 51 1.02 1.74 3.09
CA VAL A 51 -0.06 1.12 3.84
C VAL A 51 -0.77 0.10 2.93
N LEU A 52 -0.69 -1.17 3.30
CA LEU A 52 -1.39 -2.25 2.62
C LEU A 52 -2.68 -2.61 3.36
N THR A 53 -3.69 -3.05 2.62
CA THR A 53 -4.95 -3.49 3.20
C THR A 53 -5.49 -4.75 2.56
N SER A 54 -6.22 -5.57 3.31
CA SER A 54 -6.86 -6.78 2.80
C SER A 54 -8.05 -7.20 3.66
N GLY A 55 -9.10 -7.71 3.01
CA GLY A 55 -10.24 -8.35 3.69
C GLY A 55 -10.07 -9.85 3.91
N TYR A 56 -8.96 -10.45 3.48
CA TYR A 56 -8.67 -11.86 3.77
C TYR A 56 -8.24 -12.01 5.23
N SER A 57 -9.19 -12.45 6.05
CA SER A 57 -9.08 -12.42 7.51
C SER A 57 -8.11 -13.44 8.14
N ASN A 58 -7.48 -14.32 7.35
CA ASN A 58 -6.77 -15.49 7.89
C ASN A 58 -5.38 -15.78 7.32
N ASP A 59 -4.79 -14.90 6.50
CA ASP A 59 -3.47 -15.18 5.94
C ASP A 59 -2.34 -14.61 6.81
N LYS A 60 -2.03 -15.33 7.90
CA LYS A 60 -0.88 -15.02 8.78
C LYS A 60 0.44 -14.90 8.01
N PHE A 61 0.57 -15.65 6.92
CA PHE A 61 1.77 -15.63 6.08
C PHE A 61 1.91 -14.30 5.34
N ILE A 62 0.80 -13.78 4.79
CA ILE A 62 0.77 -12.45 4.18
C ILE A 62 1.14 -11.37 5.21
N TYR A 63 0.55 -11.40 6.41
CA TYR A 63 0.89 -10.43 7.45
C TYR A 63 2.37 -10.47 7.83
N SER A 64 2.95 -11.67 8.01
CA SER A 64 4.38 -11.80 8.29
C SER A 64 5.25 -11.24 7.18
N LYS A 65 4.90 -11.47 5.91
CA LYS A 65 5.64 -10.98 4.75
C LYS A 65 5.60 -9.46 4.65
N ILE A 66 4.47 -8.84 4.95
CA ILE A 66 4.32 -7.38 4.97
C ILE A 66 5.16 -6.78 6.10
N LYS A 67 5.10 -7.39 7.28
CA LYS A 67 5.88 -6.95 8.44
C LYS A 67 7.40 -7.09 8.21
N GLU A 68 7.85 -8.17 7.58
CA GLU A 68 9.25 -8.38 7.21
C GLU A 68 9.77 -7.27 6.26
N LYS A 69 8.90 -6.80 5.36
CA LYS A 69 9.19 -5.68 4.46
C LYS A 69 9.13 -4.30 5.12
N GLY A 70 8.67 -4.24 6.38
CA GLY A 70 8.52 -2.98 7.12
C GLY A 70 7.35 -2.12 6.68
N TYR A 71 6.41 -2.67 5.89
CA TYR A 71 5.22 -1.95 5.46
C TYR A 71 4.13 -2.00 6.53
N SER A 72 3.30 -0.97 6.57
CA SER A 72 2.15 -0.92 7.46
C SER A 72 0.99 -1.72 6.85
N PHE A 73 0.16 -2.33 7.71
CA PHE A 73 -0.99 -3.12 7.27
C PHE A 73 -2.24 -2.76 8.08
N ILE A 74 -3.37 -2.66 7.39
CA ILE A 74 -4.69 -2.50 8.01
C ILE A 74 -5.69 -3.52 7.44
N GLN A 75 -6.27 -4.32 8.32
CA GLN A 75 -7.21 -5.37 7.95
C GLN A 75 -8.60 -4.79 7.66
N LYS A 76 -9.26 -5.23 6.59
CA LYS A 76 -10.67 -4.90 6.33
C LYS A 76 -11.61 -5.86 7.11
N PRO A 77 -12.78 -5.38 7.56
CA PRO A 77 -13.21 -3.98 7.56
C PRO A 77 -12.42 -3.16 8.60
N PHE A 78 -12.16 -1.89 8.28
CA PHE A 78 -11.54 -0.91 9.18
C PHE A 78 -12.32 0.40 9.17
N GLU A 79 -12.21 1.16 10.24
CA GLU A 79 -12.71 2.52 10.30
C GLU A 79 -11.70 3.50 9.68
N ILE A 80 -12.21 4.58 9.08
CA ILE A 80 -11.35 5.65 8.51
C ILE A 80 -10.41 6.20 9.59
N LYS A 81 -10.84 6.26 10.85
CA LYS A 81 -10.02 6.73 11.97
C LYS A 81 -8.77 5.86 12.15
N GLU A 82 -8.90 4.55 12.13
CA GLU A 82 -7.79 3.60 12.29
C GLU A 82 -6.75 3.78 11.17
N MET A 83 -7.23 3.95 9.93
CA MET A 83 -6.36 4.24 8.78
C MET A 83 -5.61 5.57 8.94
N LEU A 84 -6.29 6.61 9.41
CA LEU A 84 -5.67 7.93 9.61
C LEU A 84 -4.66 7.93 10.75
N GLU A 85 -4.92 7.20 11.84
CA GLU A 85 -3.97 7.04 12.94
C GLU A 85 -2.69 6.34 12.47
N LEU A 86 -2.83 5.25 11.71
CA LEU A 86 -1.68 4.53 11.13
C LEU A 86 -0.82 5.42 10.23
N ILE A 87 -1.46 6.26 9.40
CA ILE A 87 -0.74 7.19 8.53
C ILE A 87 -0.04 8.25 9.39
N ARG A 88 -0.73 8.85 10.38
CA ARG A 88 -0.16 9.90 11.24
C ARG A 88 1.05 9.44 12.05
N GLU A 89 1.13 8.18 12.47
CA GLU A 89 2.32 7.68 13.18
C GLU A 89 3.60 7.67 12.34
N LYS A 90 3.49 7.83 11.02
CA LYS A 90 4.60 7.78 10.06
C LYS A 90 5.06 9.16 9.57
N PHE A 91 4.35 10.23 9.93
CA PHE A 91 4.65 11.63 9.56
C PHE A 91 4.89 12.48 10.81
#